data_AF-A0A174ZIS5-F1
#
_entry.id   AF-A0A174ZIS5-F1
#
_cell.length_a   1.000
_cell.length_b   1.000
_cell.length_c   1.000
_cell.angle_alpha   90.00
_cell.angle_beta   90.00
_cell.angle_gamma   90.00
#
_symmetry.space_group_name_H-M   'P 1'
#
loop_
_entity.id
_entity.type
_entity.pdbx_description
1 polymer ?
#
loop_
_entity_poly.entity_id
_entity_poly.type
_entity_poly.pdbx_seq_one_letter_code
_entity_poly.pdbx_strand_id
1 'polypeptide(L)'
;MNRKMKKYRYIISAVAAVAAVSVILSACTSGKESNASSAAPGLSTSAQESTGSSSGDISGSESNDKNSTLSAKGLRDAIAKAYGDNYLPDQAMDAEMIESEFGLTKDMYDEIVAEAPIISFHPDRLVAVKAKKGKESEVKRALEDALTVMKEQQIQYPVNVAKVNAGKVLEKDGYYCFMILGQTDDTSENDNDAAKFAEKQIDIGVKAFDNYFA
;
A
#
# COMPACT_ATOMS: atom_id res chain seq x y z
N MET A 1 33.06 -4.80 -23.66
CA MET A 1 32.87 -3.93 -22.47
C MET A 1 32.06 -2.70 -22.88
N ASN A 2 30.75 -2.73 -22.63
CA ASN A 2 29.80 -1.71 -23.08
C ASN A 2 29.87 -0.45 -22.22
N ARG A 3 30.33 0.65 -22.82
CA ARG A 3 30.04 2.02 -22.37
C ARG A 3 28.59 2.34 -22.73
N LYS A 4 27.76 2.65 -21.74
CA LYS A 4 26.67 3.66 -21.78
C LYS A 4 25.82 3.56 -20.50
N MET A 5 26.32 4.14 -19.41
CA MET A 5 25.48 4.62 -18.32
C MET A 5 25.95 6.03 -17.98
N LYS A 6 25.28 7.02 -18.58
CA LYS A 6 25.28 8.43 -18.17
C LYS A 6 24.15 9.06 -18.98
N LYS A 7 23.01 9.33 -18.34
CA LYS A 7 22.04 10.39 -18.68
C LYS A 7 20.69 10.17 -17.97
N TYR A 8 20.66 10.19 -16.64
CA TYR A 8 19.44 10.56 -15.91
C TYR A 8 19.83 11.32 -14.64
N ARG A 9 20.30 12.55 -14.86
CA ARG A 9 20.33 13.63 -13.87
C ARG A 9 19.64 14.80 -14.56
N TYR A 10 18.78 15.52 -13.84
CA TYR A 10 17.94 16.66 -14.26
C TYR A 10 16.52 16.32 -14.72
N ILE A 11 15.61 16.13 -13.75
CA ILE A 11 14.34 16.87 -13.72
C ILE A 11 14.08 17.24 -12.25
N ILE A 12 14.72 18.31 -11.79
CA ILE A 12 14.38 18.99 -10.52
C ILE A 12 14.15 20.46 -10.87
N SER A 13 13.05 20.99 -10.34
CA SER A 13 12.80 22.41 -10.10
C SER A 13 12.47 23.31 -11.30
N ALA A 14 11.18 23.59 -11.45
CA ALA A 14 10.70 24.89 -11.94
C ALA A 14 9.46 25.32 -11.14
N VAL A 15 9.65 25.89 -9.95
CA VAL A 15 8.67 26.79 -9.34
C VAL A 15 9.34 28.14 -9.17
N ALA A 16 8.78 29.11 -9.89
CA ALA A 16 9.32 30.45 -10.03
C ALA A 16 9.19 31.27 -8.74
N ALA A 17 10.21 32.06 -8.47
CA ALA A 17 10.26 33.06 -7.42
C ALA A 17 9.39 34.28 -7.77
N VAL A 18 8.69 34.81 -6.76
CA VAL A 18 8.37 36.24 -6.68
C VAL A 18 8.84 36.75 -5.33
N ALA A 19 9.71 37.75 -5.36
CA ALA A 19 10.42 38.29 -4.22
C ALA A 19 9.76 39.55 -3.64
N ALA A 20 9.81 39.63 -2.31
CA ALA A 20 10.07 40.77 -1.41
C ALA A 20 9.22 42.05 -1.50
N VAL A 21 8.77 42.54 -0.33
CA VAL A 21 9.26 43.78 0.33
C VAL A 21 8.90 43.72 1.84
N SER A 22 9.79 44.29 2.67
CA SER A 22 9.92 44.16 4.13
C SER A 22 9.39 45.37 4.95
N VAL A 23 9.46 45.21 6.29
CA VAL A 23 9.57 46.20 7.41
C VAL A 23 8.24 46.90 7.82
N ILE A 24 7.83 47.21 9.08
CA ILE A 24 8.49 47.63 10.35
C ILE A 24 7.59 47.32 11.59
N LEU A 25 8.25 47.11 12.74
CA LEU A 25 7.89 47.08 14.18
C LEU A 25 6.54 47.66 14.70
N SER A 26 6.00 47.04 15.76
CA SER A 26 5.51 47.63 17.04
C SER A 26 4.91 46.50 17.91
N ALA A 27 5.41 46.15 19.11
CA ALA A 27 5.41 46.84 20.41
C ALA A 27 4.53 46.05 21.41
N CYS A 28 5.12 45.68 22.55
CA CYS A 28 4.50 44.96 23.67
C CYS A 28 3.69 45.90 24.58
N THR A 29 2.50 45.54 25.05
CA THR A 29 1.99 45.75 26.44
C THR A 29 0.81 44.76 26.66
N SER A 30 0.91 43.80 27.58
CA SER A 30 0.53 43.80 29.00
C SER A 30 -0.95 43.52 29.30
N GLY A 31 -1.18 42.39 29.99
CA GLY A 31 -2.21 42.23 31.03
C GLY A 31 -3.48 41.49 30.62
N LYS A 32 -3.71 40.29 31.16
CA LYS A 32 -4.41 40.10 32.45
C LYS A 32 -4.61 38.61 32.75
N GLU A 33 -4.12 38.19 33.91
CA GLU A 33 -4.46 36.92 34.56
C GLU A 33 -5.87 36.95 35.16
N SER A 34 -6.57 35.82 35.07
CA SER A 34 -7.57 35.31 36.02
C SER A 34 -8.03 33.94 35.47
N ASN A 35 -7.46 32.81 35.92
CA ASN A 35 -7.72 32.02 37.13
C ASN A 35 -8.98 31.12 37.06
N ALA A 36 -8.76 29.84 37.42
CA ALA A 36 -9.70 28.79 37.83
C ALA A 36 -10.71 28.28 36.79
N SER A 37 -11.18 27.03 36.80
CA SER A 37 -10.80 25.73 37.39
C SER A 37 -11.93 24.79 36.92
N SER A 38 -11.59 23.52 36.65
CA SER A 38 -12.43 22.32 36.87
C SER A 38 -13.88 22.27 36.37
N ALA A 39 -14.17 21.32 35.48
CA ALA A 39 -15.04 20.16 35.75
C ALA A 39 -15.76 19.66 34.47
N ALA A 40 -15.47 18.43 34.06
CA ALA A 40 -16.48 17.51 33.51
C ALA A 40 -17.34 17.02 34.71
N PRO A 41 -18.62 16.57 34.57
CA PRO A 41 -18.97 15.36 33.79
C PRO A 41 -20.44 15.30 33.26
N GLY A 42 -20.82 14.17 32.66
CA GLY A 42 -22.22 13.71 32.49
C GLY A 42 -22.60 13.48 31.00
N LEU A 43 -22.75 12.27 30.45
CA LEU A 43 -23.51 11.05 30.80
C LEU A 43 -25.02 11.14 30.48
N SER A 44 -25.45 10.38 29.46
CA SER A 44 -26.80 9.79 29.25
C SER A 44 -26.68 8.70 28.16
N THR A 45 -26.81 7.38 28.44
CA THR A 45 -28.06 6.57 28.66
C THR A 45 -28.98 6.62 27.42
N SER A 46 -28.94 5.61 26.52
CA SER A 46 -29.75 4.35 26.45
C SER A 46 -31.26 4.60 26.28
N ALA A 47 -32.09 3.82 25.58
CA ALA A 47 -32.00 2.61 24.75
C ALA A 47 -33.35 2.53 23.97
N GLN A 48 -33.44 1.62 23.01
CA GLN A 48 -34.42 0.51 22.92
C GLN A 48 -35.08 0.27 21.55
N GLU A 49 -34.85 -0.96 21.09
CA GLU A 49 -35.72 -1.94 20.39
C GLU A 49 -36.69 -1.56 19.27
N SER A 50 -36.67 -2.39 18.22
CA SER A 50 -37.87 -2.97 17.62
C SER A 50 -37.54 -4.23 16.80
N THR A 51 -38.19 -5.36 17.15
CA THR A 51 -38.86 -6.38 16.30
C THR A 51 -38.15 -6.91 15.02
N GLY A 52 -38.09 -8.18 14.64
CA GLY A 52 -38.90 -9.37 14.92
C GLY A 52 -38.99 -10.22 13.61
N SER A 53 -38.83 -11.54 13.74
CA SER A 53 -39.24 -12.64 12.83
C SER A 53 -38.77 -12.74 11.37
N SER A 54 -38.13 -13.87 11.02
CA SER A 54 -38.74 -14.99 10.27
C SER A 54 -37.74 -15.74 9.38
N SER A 55 -37.90 -17.07 9.39
CA SER A 55 -37.22 -18.11 8.61
C SER A 55 -37.13 -17.88 7.10
N GLY A 56 -36.11 -18.48 6.50
CA GLY A 56 -36.02 -18.71 5.06
C GLY A 56 -34.77 -19.51 4.69
N ASP A 57 -34.89 -20.84 4.69
CA ASP A 57 -33.97 -21.73 3.98
C ASP A 57 -33.94 -21.37 2.49
N ILE A 58 -32.75 -21.09 1.96
CA ILE A 58 -32.50 -21.13 0.51
C ILE A 58 -31.21 -21.92 0.28
N SER A 59 -31.42 -23.19 -0.08
CA SER A 59 -30.47 -24.03 -0.79
C SER A 59 -30.11 -23.36 -2.11
N GLY A 60 -29.03 -22.58 -2.11
CA GLY A 60 -28.44 -21.97 -3.30
C GLY A 60 -27.50 -22.96 -3.99
N SER A 61 -27.95 -23.51 -5.11
CA SER A 61 -27.17 -24.25 -6.09
C SER A 61 -25.87 -23.49 -6.42
N GLU A 62 -24.71 -24.10 -6.15
CA GLU A 62 -23.41 -23.61 -6.62
C GLU A 62 -23.33 -23.74 -8.15
N SER A 63 -23.79 -22.70 -8.86
CA SER A 63 -23.43 -22.48 -10.25
C SER A 63 -21.99 -21.96 -10.29
N ASN A 64 -21.08 -22.85 -10.68
CA ASN A 64 -19.65 -22.60 -10.84
C ASN A 64 -19.40 -21.76 -12.11
N ASP A 65 -19.77 -20.48 -12.08
CA ASP A 65 -19.44 -19.50 -13.12
C ASP A 65 -18.02 -18.94 -12.88
N LYS A 66 -17.00 -19.73 -13.21
CA LYS A 66 -15.58 -19.35 -13.03
C LYS A 66 -15.05 -18.29 -14.01
N ASN A 67 -15.92 -17.60 -14.76
CA ASN A 67 -15.50 -16.59 -15.76
C ASN A 67 -16.20 -15.22 -15.61
N SER A 68 -16.78 -14.95 -14.45
CA SER A 68 -17.21 -13.62 -13.99
C SER A 68 -16.79 -13.53 -12.53
N THR A 69 -15.83 -12.72 -12.08
CA THR A 69 -15.48 -11.37 -12.48
C THR A 69 -14.07 -11.12 -11.95
N LEU A 70 -13.03 -11.23 -12.79
CA LEU A 70 -11.69 -10.80 -12.38
C LEU A 70 -11.77 -9.36 -11.90
N SER A 71 -11.17 -9.05 -10.75
CA SER A 71 -11.19 -7.73 -10.16
C SER A 71 -9.96 -7.50 -9.29
N ALA A 72 -9.57 -6.24 -9.11
CA ALA A 72 -8.45 -5.90 -8.24
C ALA A 72 -8.69 -6.38 -6.80
N LYS A 73 -9.94 -6.27 -6.33
CA LYS A 73 -10.36 -6.78 -5.02
C LYS A 73 -10.27 -8.30 -4.94
N GLY A 74 -10.77 -9.02 -5.95
CA GLY A 74 -10.70 -10.48 -5.97
C GLY A 74 -9.27 -10.99 -5.97
N LEU A 75 -8.36 -10.34 -6.72
CA LEU A 75 -6.94 -10.66 -6.71
C LEU A 75 -6.33 -10.44 -5.31
N ARG A 76 -6.61 -9.28 -4.69
CA ARG A 76 -6.19 -9.01 -3.30
C ARG A 76 -6.71 -10.08 -2.33
N ASP A 77 -7.99 -10.46 -2.42
CA ASP A 77 -8.60 -11.42 -1.51
C ASP A 77 -7.95 -12.81 -1.65
N ALA A 78 -7.62 -13.22 -2.89
CA ALA A 78 -6.91 -14.46 -3.16
C ALA A 78 -5.49 -14.48 -2.56
N ILE A 79 -4.75 -13.38 -2.69
CA ILE A 79 -3.42 -13.22 -2.11
C ILE A 79 -3.50 -13.23 -0.58
N ALA A 80 -4.38 -12.42 0.02
CA ALA A 80 -4.57 -12.36 1.47
C ALA A 80 -4.91 -13.74 2.05
N LYS A 81 -5.81 -14.48 1.39
CA LYS A 81 -6.15 -15.86 1.77
C LYS A 81 -4.96 -16.81 1.73
N ALA A 82 -4.05 -16.66 0.78
CA ALA A 82 -2.87 -17.51 0.68
C ALA A 82 -1.87 -17.29 1.83
N TYR A 83 -1.77 -16.07 2.33
CA TYR A 83 -0.92 -15.73 3.49
C TYR A 83 -1.60 -15.99 4.84
N GLY A 84 -2.93 -15.98 4.89
CA GLY A 84 -3.70 -16.20 6.12
C GLY A 84 -3.34 -15.17 7.20
N ASP A 85 -3.07 -15.64 8.41
CA ASP A 85 -2.70 -14.78 9.55
C ASP A 85 -1.39 -14.00 9.32
N ASN A 86 -0.58 -14.38 8.33
CA ASN A 86 0.65 -13.66 7.96
C ASN A 86 0.42 -12.53 6.94
N TYR A 87 -0.83 -12.26 6.56
CA TYR A 87 -1.17 -11.11 5.73
C TYR A 87 -1.28 -9.85 6.59
N LEU A 88 -0.28 -8.97 6.51
CA LEU A 88 -0.18 -7.77 7.34
C LEU A 88 -0.76 -6.48 6.73
N PRO A 89 -0.83 -6.29 5.39
CA PRO A 89 -1.44 -5.09 4.82
C PRO A 89 -2.95 -5.04 4.99
N ASP A 90 -3.44 -4.59 6.14
CA ASP A 90 -4.85 -4.59 6.50
C ASP A 90 -5.52 -3.21 6.45
N GLN A 91 -4.75 -2.15 6.19
CA GLN A 91 -5.26 -0.78 6.04
C GLN A 91 -5.27 -0.36 4.57
N ALA A 92 -6.43 0.04 4.06
CA ALA A 92 -6.55 0.62 2.73
C ALA A 92 -5.80 1.96 2.65
N MET A 93 -5.09 2.17 1.54
CA MET A 93 -4.44 3.43 1.21
C MET A 93 -5.41 4.32 0.42
N ASP A 94 -5.42 5.61 0.71
CA ASP A 94 -6.18 6.57 -0.10
C ASP A 94 -5.45 6.92 -1.41
N ALA A 95 -6.11 7.68 -2.27
CA ALA A 95 -5.55 8.02 -3.58
C ALA A 95 -4.31 8.91 -3.51
N GLU A 96 -4.19 9.77 -2.49
CA GLU A 96 -3.02 10.65 -2.33
C GLU A 96 -1.80 9.85 -1.89
N MET A 97 -1.99 8.89 -0.98
CA MET A 97 -0.96 7.93 -0.58
C MET A 97 -0.54 7.05 -1.75
N ILE A 98 -1.50 6.53 -2.53
CA ILE A 98 -1.21 5.70 -3.70
C ILE A 98 -0.38 6.46 -4.75
N GLU A 99 -0.76 7.71 -5.05
CA GLU A 99 -0.04 8.53 -6.02
C GLU A 99 1.37 8.87 -5.51
N SER A 100 1.51 9.21 -4.24
CA SER A 100 2.82 9.58 -3.66
C SER A 100 3.79 8.41 -3.49
N GLU A 101 3.31 7.23 -3.06
CA GLU A 101 4.16 6.05 -2.85
C GLU A 101 4.43 5.27 -4.16
N PHE A 102 3.44 5.19 -5.05
CA PHE A 102 3.52 4.32 -6.25
C PHE A 102 3.48 5.07 -7.58
N GLY A 103 3.23 6.38 -7.59
CA GLY A 103 3.11 7.16 -8.82
C GLY A 103 1.86 6.83 -9.65
N LEU A 104 0.86 6.17 -9.05
CA LEU A 104 -0.37 5.75 -9.74
C LEU A 104 -1.48 6.81 -9.60
N THR A 105 -1.76 7.54 -10.68
CA THR A 105 -2.84 8.52 -10.72
C THR A 105 -4.18 7.88 -11.12
N LYS A 106 -5.32 8.50 -10.74
CA LYS A 106 -6.68 7.97 -11.03
C LYS A 106 -7.00 7.80 -12.52
N ASP A 107 -6.28 8.48 -13.41
CA ASP A 107 -6.46 8.30 -14.87
C ASP A 107 -5.78 7.05 -15.41
N MET A 108 -4.87 6.41 -14.65
CA MET A 108 -4.09 5.24 -15.10
C MET A 108 -4.79 3.89 -14.93
N TYR A 109 -5.80 3.77 -14.05
CA TYR A 109 -6.42 2.48 -13.71
C TYR A 109 -7.95 2.50 -13.71
N ASP A 110 -8.56 1.36 -14.03
CA ASP A 110 -10.01 1.13 -13.93
C ASP A 110 -10.40 0.66 -12.52
N GLU A 111 -9.55 -0.14 -11.88
CA GLU A 111 -9.75 -0.67 -10.54
C GLU A 111 -8.42 -0.66 -9.78
N ILE A 112 -8.46 -0.36 -8.48
CA ILE A 112 -7.28 -0.45 -7.61
C ILE A 112 -7.67 -0.88 -6.21
N VAL A 113 -6.82 -1.70 -5.60
CA VAL A 113 -6.79 -1.95 -4.17
C VAL A 113 -5.33 -1.83 -3.75
N ALA A 114 -5.05 -0.95 -2.80
CA ALA A 114 -3.72 -0.77 -2.24
C ALA A 114 -3.83 -0.79 -0.72
N GLU A 115 -2.95 -1.57 -0.08
CA GLU A 115 -2.98 -1.77 1.36
C GLU A 115 -1.59 -1.71 1.96
N ALA A 116 -1.53 -1.19 3.17
CA ALA A 116 -0.36 -1.13 4.03
C ALA A 116 -0.75 -1.54 5.46
N PRO A 117 0.19 -2.03 6.29
CA PRO A 117 -0.09 -2.29 7.69
C PRO A 117 -0.35 -1.01 8.47
N ILE A 118 -1.23 -1.08 9.47
CA ILE A 118 -1.39 -0.01 10.48
C ILE A 118 -0.07 0.24 11.25
N ILE A 119 0.75 -0.81 11.41
CA ILE A 119 2.02 -0.74 12.12
C ILE A 119 3.02 0.10 11.33
N SER A 120 3.34 1.27 11.88
CA SER A 120 4.29 2.22 11.29
C SER A 120 5.66 1.57 11.03
N PHE A 121 6.31 1.96 9.93
CA PHE A 121 7.62 1.47 9.45
C PHE A 121 7.67 0.00 8.99
N HIS A 122 6.54 -0.71 8.93
CA HIS A 122 6.53 -2.05 8.34
C HIS A 122 6.64 -2.00 6.80
N PRO A 123 7.49 -2.83 6.17
CA PRO A 123 7.73 -2.76 4.72
C PRO A 123 6.58 -3.33 3.88
N ASP A 124 5.63 -4.04 4.49
CA ASP A 124 4.63 -4.78 3.72
C ASP A 124 3.71 -3.85 2.96
N ARG A 125 3.48 -4.20 1.70
CA ARG A 125 2.61 -3.47 0.79
C ARG A 125 2.00 -4.46 -0.19
N LEU A 126 0.72 -4.30 -0.44
CA LEU A 126 0.04 -4.91 -1.57
C LEU A 126 -0.56 -3.81 -2.43
N VAL A 127 -0.32 -3.83 -3.74
CA VAL A 127 -1.11 -3.07 -4.72
C VAL A 127 -1.59 -4.02 -5.79
N ALA A 128 -2.90 -4.18 -5.93
CA ALA A 128 -3.55 -4.86 -7.04
C ALA A 128 -4.26 -3.81 -7.89
N VAL A 129 -3.93 -3.72 -9.18
CA VAL A 129 -4.44 -2.67 -10.06
C VAL A 129 -4.79 -3.23 -11.43
N LYS A 130 -5.95 -2.84 -11.97
CA LYS A 130 -6.33 -3.06 -13.36
C LYS A 130 -6.01 -1.80 -14.14
N ALA A 131 -5.03 -1.87 -15.04
CA ALA A 131 -4.65 -0.72 -15.84
C ALA A 131 -5.78 -0.35 -16.81
N LYS A 132 -5.95 0.96 -17.07
CA LYS A 132 -6.78 1.39 -18.20
C LYS A 132 -6.09 1.01 -19.49
N LYS A 133 -6.90 0.81 -20.53
CA LYS A 133 -6.39 0.58 -21.89
C LYS A 133 -5.47 1.71 -22.34
N GLY A 134 -4.25 1.35 -22.75
CA GLY A 134 -3.21 2.29 -23.17
C GLY A 134 -2.33 2.84 -22.04
N LYS A 135 -2.60 2.46 -20.77
CA LYS A 135 -1.85 2.87 -19.58
C LYS A 135 -1.02 1.74 -18.96
N GLU A 136 -1.05 0.55 -19.54
CA GLU A 136 -0.40 -0.67 -19.07
C GLU A 136 1.10 -0.46 -18.78
N SER A 137 1.83 0.10 -19.74
CA SER A 137 3.26 0.39 -19.60
C SER A 137 3.57 1.46 -18.55
N GLU A 138 2.68 2.44 -18.38
CA GLU A 138 2.84 3.49 -17.37
C GLU A 138 2.63 2.92 -15.96
N VAL A 139 1.59 2.11 -15.77
CA VAL A 139 1.30 1.41 -14.51
C VAL A 139 2.44 0.48 -14.12
N LYS A 140 2.90 -0.37 -15.05
CA LYS A 140 4.02 -1.29 -14.79
C LYS A 140 5.27 -0.54 -14.31
N ARG A 141 5.67 0.49 -15.06
CA ARG A 141 6.86 1.28 -14.75
C ARG A 141 6.72 1.96 -13.39
N ALA A 142 5.57 2.55 -13.09
CA ALA A 142 5.34 3.22 -11.81
C ALA A 142 5.53 2.25 -10.61
N LEU A 143 5.01 1.03 -10.72
CA LEU A 143 5.19 -0.01 -9.70
C LEU A 143 6.64 -0.51 -9.61
N GLU A 144 7.34 -0.70 -10.73
CA GLU A 144 8.75 -1.12 -10.76
C GLU A 144 9.69 -0.03 -10.21
N ASP A 145 9.42 1.23 -10.50
CA ASP A 145 10.14 2.39 -9.98
C ASP A 145 9.93 2.50 -8.46
N ALA A 146 8.68 2.37 -7.99
CA ALA A 146 8.37 2.35 -6.55
C ALA A 146 9.10 1.22 -5.82
N LEU A 147 9.13 0.01 -6.40
CA LEU A 147 9.85 -1.12 -5.82
C LEU A 147 11.36 -0.84 -5.72
N THR A 148 11.92 -0.22 -6.75
CA THR A 148 13.33 0.17 -6.78
C THR A 148 13.65 1.18 -5.68
N VAL A 149 12.83 2.23 -5.54
CA VAL A 149 12.97 3.23 -4.47
C VAL A 149 12.89 2.58 -3.09
N MET A 150 11.92 1.68 -2.86
CA MET A 150 11.78 0.99 -1.59
C MET A 150 13.02 0.13 -1.26
N LYS A 151 13.63 -0.55 -2.25
CA LYS A 151 14.88 -1.31 -2.08
C LYS A 151 16.06 -0.41 -1.72
N GLU A 152 16.20 0.74 -2.37
CA GLU A 152 17.27 1.70 -2.10
C GLU A 152 17.18 2.33 -0.70
N GLN A 153 15.97 2.48 -0.16
CA GLN A 153 15.74 3.07 1.17
C GLN A 153 16.02 2.11 2.34
N GLN A 154 16.24 0.81 2.09
CA GLN A 154 16.41 -0.19 3.15
C GLN A 154 17.72 -0.10 3.94
N ILE A 155 18.65 0.79 3.58
CA ILE A 155 19.89 1.01 4.33
C ILE A 155 19.61 1.33 5.81
N GLN A 156 18.44 1.91 6.11
CA GLN A 156 18.03 2.27 7.47
C GLN A 156 17.50 1.09 8.30
N TYR A 157 17.10 -0.03 7.67
CA TYR A 157 16.46 -1.17 8.36
C TYR A 157 17.02 -2.51 7.87
N PRO A 158 18.23 -2.91 8.32
CA PRO A 158 18.92 -4.10 7.82
C PRO A 158 18.10 -5.40 7.86
N VAL A 159 17.23 -5.56 8.87
CA VAL A 159 16.35 -6.73 9.04
C VAL A 159 15.31 -6.89 7.93
N ASN A 160 14.93 -5.79 7.26
CA ASN A 160 13.92 -5.79 6.20
C ASN A 160 14.52 -5.94 4.79
N VAL A 161 15.85 -5.84 4.65
CA VAL A 161 16.55 -5.80 3.35
C VAL A 161 16.20 -7.02 2.50
N ALA A 162 16.30 -8.23 3.05
CA ALA A 162 16.02 -9.46 2.31
C ALA A 162 14.57 -9.50 1.81
N LYS A 163 13.61 -9.12 2.66
CA LYS A 163 12.18 -9.12 2.36
C LYS A 163 11.82 -8.12 1.27
N VAL A 164 12.30 -6.88 1.38
CA VAL A 164 12.05 -5.84 0.38
C VAL A 164 12.74 -6.17 -0.94
N ASN A 165 13.94 -6.75 -0.90
CA ASN A 165 14.65 -7.21 -2.11
C ASN A 165 13.90 -8.32 -2.85
N ALA A 166 13.23 -9.21 -2.12
CA ALA A 166 12.40 -10.28 -2.68
C ALA A 166 11.09 -9.76 -3.29
N GLY A 167 10.66 -8.53 -2.95
CA GLY A 167 9.44 -7.93 -3.48
C GLY A 167 9.35 -7.98 -5.01
N LYS A 168 8.12 -8.12 -5.54
CA LYS A 168 7.83 -8.37 -6.96
C LYS A 168 6.79 -7.40 -7.50
N VAL A 169 6.87 -7.17 -8.82
CA VAL A 169 5.79 -6.64 -9.64
C VAL A 169 5.43 -7.72 -10.67
N LEU A 170 4.18 -8.15 -10.66
CA LEU A 170 3.65 -9.19 -11.56
C LEU A 170 2.61 -8.59 -12.50
N GLU A 171 2.44 -9.18 -13.68
CA GLU A 171 1.47 -8.73 -14.69
C GLU A 171 0.75 -9.92 -15.34
N LYS A 172 -0.57 -9.81 -15.50
CA LYS A 172 -1.40 -10.81 -16.19
C LYS A 172 -2.73 -10.18 -16.60
N ASP A 173 -3.13 -10.36 -17.87
CA ASP A 173 -4.44 -9.96 -18.39
C ASP A 173 -4.87 -8.51 -18.06
N GLY A 174 -3.92 -7.57 -18.09
CA GLY A 174 -4.14 -6.14 -17.77
C GLY A 174 -4.16 -5.80 -16.28
N TYR A 175 -4.04 -6.81 -15.42
CA TYR A 175 -3.81 -6.64 -13.99
C TYR A 175 -2.33 -6.62 -13.67
N TYR A 176 -1.97 -5.77 -12.72
CA TYR A 176 -0.64 -5.65 -12.15
C TYR A 176 -0.71 -5.84 -10.64
N CYS A 177 0.29 -6.51 -10.08
CA CYS A 177 0.38 -6.73 -8.64
C CYS A 177 1.77 -6.40 -8.12
N PHE A 178 1.85 -5.37 -7.27
CA PHE A 178 3.02 -5.08 -6.45
C PHE A 178 2.89 -5.81 -5.11
N MET A 179 3.96 -6.49 -4.69
CA MET A 179 3.99 -7.22 -3.43
C MET A 179 5.34 -7.06 -2.73
N ILE A 180 5.30 -6.60 -1.49
CA ILE A 180 6.30 -6.88 -0.46
C ILE A 180 5.52 -7.56 0.65
N LEU A 181 5.64 -8.89 0.77
CA LEU A 181 4.78 -9.71 1.62
C LEU A 181 5.54 -10.88 2.23
N GLY A 182 4.92 -11.54 3.21
CA GLY A 182 5.41 -12.73 3.89
C GLY A 182 6.19 -12.41 5.15
N GLN A 183 6.81 -13.40 5.79
CA GLN A 183 7.49 -13.17 7.07
C GLN A 183 8.89 -12.58 6.91
N THR A 184 9.41 -11.90 7.93
CA THR A 184 10.85 -11.64 8.08
C THR A 184 11.52 -12.81 8.78
N ASP A 185 12.79 -13.06 8.46
CA ASP A 185 13.59 -14.06 9.16
C ASP A 185 14.62 -13.37 10.04
N ASP A 186 14.32 -13.33 11.33
CA ASP A 186 15.18 -12.75 12.36
C ASP A 186 16.22 -13.76 12.88
N THR A 187 16.21 -14.99 12.36
CA THR A 187 17.06 -16.11 12.80
C THR A 187 18.19 -16.44 11.82
N SER A 188 18.12 -15.94 10.59
CA SER A 188 19.13 -16.16 9.57
C SER A 188 20.51 -15.67 10.00
N GLU A 189 21.51 -16.54 9.89
CA GLU A 189 22.90 -16.23 10.27
C GLU A 189 23.64 -15.40 9.21
N ASN A 190 23.11 -15.33 7.98
CA ASN A 190 23.73 -14.60 6.86
C ASN A 190 22.71 -14.14 5.81
N ASP A 191 23.11 -13.17 4.99
CA ASP A 191 22.27 -12.54 3.96
C ASP A 191 21.72 -13.52 2.92
N ASN A 192 22.46 -14.58 2.58
CA ASN A 192 22.05 -15.56 1.57
C ASN A 192 20.88 -16.42 2.08
N ASP A 193 20.93 -16.82 3.35
CA ASP A 193 19.85 -17.59 3.95
C ASP A 193 18.60 -16.74 4.18
N ALA A 194 18.79 -15.47 4.59
CA ALA A 194 17.70 -14.50 4.67
C ALA A 194 17.03 -14.26 3.30
N ALA A 195 17.84 -14.15 2.23
CA ALA A 195 17.33 -14.00 0.86
C ALA A 195 16.54 -15.24 0.40
N LYS A 196 17.04 -16.46 0.67
CA LYS A 196 16.30 -17.70 0.33
C LYS A 196 14.99 -17.81 1.10
N PHE A 197 14.98 -17.40 2.38
CA PHE A 197 13.75 -17.36 3.15
C PHE A 197 12.76 -16.36 2.55
N ALA A 198 13.19 -15.13 2.28
CA ALA A 198 12.36 -14.09 1.68
C ALA A 198 11.80 -14.51 0.30
N GLU A 199 12.60 -15.17 -0.55
CA GLU A 199 12.12 -15.71 -1.83
C GLU A 199 11.06 -16.80 -1.64
N LYS A 200 11.19 -17.69 -0.64
CA LYS A 200 10.14 -18.67 -0.32
C LYS A 200 8.86 -18.00 0.17
N GLN A 201 8.99 -16.92 0.94
CA GLN A 201 7.85 -16.17 1.47
C GLN A 201 7.08 -15.47 0.36
N ILE A 202 7.77 -14.75 -0.54
CA ILE A 202 7.10 -14.03 -1.63
C ILE A 202 6.47 -14.98 -2.67
N ASP A 203 7.03 -16.18 -2.85
CA ASP A 203 6.53 -17.20 -3.76
C ASP A 203 5.11 -17.69 -3.39
N ILE A 204 4.69 -17.54 -2.13
CA ILE A 204 3.30 -17.76 -1.71
C ILE A 204 2.36 -16.82 -2.47
N GLY A 205 2.72 -15.53 -2.52
CA GLY A 205 1.97 -14.50 -3.25
C GLY A 205 2.04 -14.68 -4.76
N VAL A 206 3.20 -15.07 -5.30
CA VAL A 206 3.36 -15.36 -6.73
C VAL A 206 2.42 -16.49 -7.17
N LYS A 207 2.41 -17.60 -6.42
CA LYS A 207 1.49 -18.72 -6.70
C LYS A 207 0.02 -18.32 -6.57
N ALA A 208 -0.31 -17.51 -5.57
CA ALA A 208 -1.68 -17.01 -5.40
C ALA A 208 -2.12 -16.13 -6.58
N PHE A 209 -1.23 -15.26 -7.04
CA PHE A 209 -1.43 -14.44 -8.24
C PHE A 209 -1.65 -15.33 -9.46
N ASP A 210 -0.74 -16.27 -9.75
CA ASP A 210 -0.85 -17.13 -10.94
C ASP A 210 -2.12 -17.98 -10.91
N ASN A 211 -2.47 -18.55 -9.76
CA ASN A 211 -3.69 -19.35 -9.58
C ASN A 211 -4.98 -18.54 -9.73
N TYR A 212 -4.94 -17.23 -9.48
CA TYR A 212 -6.12 -16.37 -9.64
C TYR A 212 -6.55 -16.20 -11.12
N PHE A 213 -5.59 -16.33 -12.04
CA PHE A 213 -5.81 -16.20 -13.49
C PHE A 213 -5.79 -17.54 -14.23
N ALA A 214 -5.75 -18.67 -13.51
CA ALA A 214 -5.63 -20.02 -14.06
C ALA A 214 -6.97 -20.67 -14.43
#